data_AF-T0SVJ5-F1
#
_entry.id   AF-T0SVJ5-F1
#
_cell.length_a   1.000
_cell.length_b   1.000
_cell.length_c   1.000
_cell.angle_alpha   90.00
_cell.angle_beta   90.00
_cell.angle_gamma   90.00
#
_symmetry.space_group_name_H-M   'P 1'
#
loop_
_entity.id
_entity.type
_entity.pdbx_description
1 polymer ?
#
loop_
_entity_poly.entity_id
_entity_poly.type
_entity_poly.pdbx_seq_one_letter_code
_entity_poly.pdbx_strand_id
1 'polypeptide(L)'
;MSTAPLRAGGYDGLIKRVSAIVAKISGNVLEEKQALMVQTRVKKRMLELGLQTPEEYLSFLERNMEKESGVLVSLLTTHHTFFFREFNHFEYLKTNLAQIVADVRARGENTIKVWSAACSRGQEVYSLAMFFDFYLPKIDPTMKYHIFGSDIDPESVKVAENGVYHRREIKSVPMNYLGEHWARGKGDISDYVKAKKTLTSNVSFRPLNLLDFKTKMRGEKFDIIFCRNVFIYFRPEQIKDIMNDFLHFMHKTSFFFSGISESLGGLDLEITNVGPSIYTHKVEKVVEPVVTDSAAPASITPAARPAAPVAKLPEMPAVLKVLCVDDSSSILTLLKKIFGSDDGFEVVGVAKNGLEAHEMVEKHKPDIVTLDIHMPEMDGVTYLQKHYKKGHPPVVMISSASRDDSDAAMKALRAGASDFIEKPALNNIMERGEEIKTKLKVAYMDRMFETSHVSSIDKEFEQKITIDKAKDKFRAIYCSISDQKKVETFFKELHGEQPPTVMFFEGQDNILEALKGEFSSKLSYKVELMDEMPSSFDANTVYLADFKKLYDDVCTREKSKPTSIVVFGKASTHAGDKMLHWDNAHLLVEDLNYKCELTEVATDVVPATSFAYMSSDFLSK
;
A
#
# COMPACT_ATOMS: atom_id res chain seq x y z
N MET A 1 36.65 38.44 37.28
CA MET A 1 37.11 37.06 37.54
C MET A 1 36.51 36.13 36.50
N SER A 2 37.36 35.62 35.63
CA SER A 2 37.22 34.49 34.69
C SER A 2 35.85 34.20 34.05
N THR A 3 35.55 34.85 32.91
CA THR A 3 34.71 34.26 31.86
C THR A 3 35.63 33.43 30.96
N ALA A 4 35.59 32.11 31.13
CA ALA A 4 36.31 31.19 30.25
C ALA A 4 35.79 31.33 28.81
N PRO A 5 36.66 31.33 27.78
CA PRO A 5 36.23 31.41 26.39
C PRO A 5 35.54 30.11 25.99
N LEU A 6 34.37 30.22 25.33
CA LEU A 6 33.73 29.15 24.58
C LEU A 6 34.75 28.57 23.58
N ARG A 7 35.40 27.46 23.95
CA ARG A 7 36.25 26.69 23.04
C ARG A 7 35.44 25.54 22.44
N ALA A 8 35.43 25.51 21.11
CA ALA A 8 35.22 24.36 20.23
C ALA A 8 33.91 23.57 20.43
N GLY A 9 32.85 24.01 19.74
CA GLY A 9 31.66 23.19 19.56
C GLY A 9 30.94 23.56 18.29
N GLY A 10 31.61 23.44 17.13
CA GLY A 10 31.10 23.87 15.83
C GLY A 10 29.76 23.24 15.44
N TYR A 11 29.75 22.32 14.47
CA TYR A 11 28.48 21.69 14.08
C TYR A 11 27.90 20.77 15.16
N ASP A 12 28.72 20.15 16.01
CA ASP A 12 28.24 19.28 17.10
C ASP A 12 27.43 20.05 18.16
N GLY A 13 27.86 21.27 18.49
CA GLY A 13 27.13 22.15 19.41
C GLY A 13 25.80 22.59 18.82
N LEU A 14 25.80 22.93 17.51
CA LEU A 14 24.60 23.26 16.76
C LEU A 14 23.61 22.09 16.70
N ILE A 15 24.08 20.88 16.37
CA ILE A 15 23.24 19.68 16.27
C ILE A 15 22.60 19.37 17.61
N LYS A 16 23.37 19.31 18.70
CA LYS A 16 22.81 19.06 20.04
C LYS A 16 21.74 20.08 20.41
N ARG A 17 21.99 21.36 20.14
CA ARG A 17 21.07 22.43 20.52
C ARG A 17 19.78 22.40 19.69
N VAL A 18 19.90 22.23 18.38
CA VAL A 18 18.75 22.13 17.45
C VAL A 18 17.94 20.87 17.74
N SER A 19 18.59 19.71 17.91
CA SER A 19 17.92 18.46 18.25
C SER A 19 17.18 18.53 19.58
N ALA A 20 17.75 19.17 20.60
CA ALA A 20 17.07 19.37 21.88
C ALA A 20 15.84 20.27 21.76
N ILE A 21 15.90 21.32 20.92
CA ILE A 21 14.77 22.21 20.67
C ILE A 21 13.67 21.47 19.92
N VAL A 22 14.01 20.72 18.87
CA VAL A 22 13.03 19.91 18.12
C VAL A 22 12.43 18.84 19.03
N ALA A 23 13.24 18.07 19.76
CA ALA A 23 12.72 17.05 20.68
C ALA A 23 11.79 17.64 21.76
N LYS A 24 12.11 18.84 22.28
CA LYS A 24 11.26 19.53 23.26
C LYS A 24 9.93 19.98 22.65
N ILE A 25 9.92 20.39 21.39
CA ILE A 25 8.75 20.96 20.72
C ILE A 25 7.89 19.86 20.09
N SER A 26 8.49 18.92 19.38
CA SER A 26 7.79 17.90 18.60
C SER A 26 7.72 16.53 19.25
N GLY A 27 8.50 16.29 20.30
CA GLY A 27 8.67 14.95 20.84
C GLY A 27 9.58 14.04 20.00
N ASN A 28 9.96 14.46 18.78
CA ASN A 28 10.85 13.72 17.91
C ASN A 28 12.27 13.72 18.49
N VAL A 29 12.67 12.60 19.09
CA VAL A 29 14.03 12.44 19.64
C VAL A 29 14.98 12.12 18.51
N LEU A 30 15.75 13.13 18.10
CA LEU A 30 16.79 12.97 17.10
C LEU A 30 18.04 12.34 17.74
N GLU A 31 18.27 11.06 17.45
CA GLU A 31 19.42 10.27 17.94
C GLU A 31 20.74 10.69 17.28
N GLU A 32 21.86 10.29 17.88
CA GLU A 32 23.21 10.64 17.42
C GLU A 32 23.47 10.22 15.95
N LYS A 33 22.82 9.13 15.49
CA LYS A 33 22.87 8.65 14.11
C LYS A 33 22.25 9.63 13.08
N GLN A 34 21.34 10.51 13.50
CA GLN A 34 20.68 11.50 12.63
C GLN A 34 21.41 12.85 12.59
N ALA A 35 22.54 12.98 13.29
CA ALA A 35 23.34 14.20 13.37
C ALA A 35 23.72 14.77 12.00
N LEU A 36 24.09 13.91 11.03
CA LEU A 36 24.48 14.34 9.68
C LEU A 36 23.30 14.89 8.87
N MET A 37 22.10 14.31 9.03
CA MET A 37 20.87 14.84 8.43
C MET A 37 20.55 16.21 9.00
N VAL A 38 20.57 16.34 10.34
CA VAL A 38 20.37 17.61 11.04
C VAL A 38 21.35 18.66 10.53
N GLN A 39 22.63 18.31 10.46
CA GLN A 39 23.68 19.18 9.96
C GLN A 39 23.40 19.66 8.53
N THR A 40 23.08 18.73 7.62
CA THR A 40 22.89 19.04 6.19
C THR A 40 21.68 19.95 5.98
N ARG A 41 20.57 19.65 6.66
CA ARG A 41 19.33 20.41 6.54
C ARG A 41 19.46 21.80 7.17
N VAL A 42 20.09 21.90 8.35
CA VAL A 42 20.36 23.20 8.98
C VAL A 42 21.38 24.00 8.16
N LYS A 43 22.39 23.38 7.55
CA LYS A 43 23.34 24.07 6.68
C LYS A 43 22.67 24.65 5.43
N LYS A 44 21.69 23.95 4.85
CA LYS A 44 20.86 24.51 3.77
C LYS A 44 20.08 25.74 4.25
N ARG A 45 19.48 25.66 5.44
CA ARG A 45 18.77 26.79 6.06
C ARG A 45 19.69 27.99 6.34
N MET A 46 20.92 27.74 6.79
CA MET A 46 21.95 28.77 6.98
C MET A 46 22.25 29.51 5.68
N LEU A 47 22.38 28.78 4.56
CA LEU A 47 22.60 29.38 3.24
C LEU A 47 21.43 30.28 2.81
N GLU A 48 20.19 29.85 3.03
CA GLU A 48 18.99 30.65 2.73
C GLU A 48 18.92 31.95 3.56
N LEU A 49 19.43 31.91 4.79
CA LEU A 49 19.49 33.06 5.70
C LEU A 49 20.74 33.93 5.50
N GLY A 50 21.66 33.54 4.61
CA GLY A 50 22.94 34.23 4.39
C GLY A 50 23.94 34.10 5.54
N LEU A 51 23.81 33.06 6.38
CA LEU A 51 24.65 32.80 7.55
C LEU A 51 25.77 31.80 7.20
N GLN A 52 26.99 32.05 7.68
CA GLN A 52 28.17 31.29 7.29
C GLN A 52 28.68 30.33 8.37
N THR A 53 28.39 30.60 9.64
CA THR A 53 28.89 29.77 10.76
C THR A 53 27.77 29.19 11.64
N PRO A 54 27.98 28.01 12.25
CA PRO A 54 27.06 27.44 13.24
C PRO A 54 26.73 28.41 14.39
N GLU A 55 27.70 29.20 14.82
CA GLU A 55 27.57 30.16 15.91
C GLU A 55 26.66 31.34 15.52
N GLU A 56 26.75 31.80 14.26
CA GLU A 56 25.83 32.80 13.71
C GLU A 56 24.40 32.26 13.66
N TYR A 57 24.22 31.01 13.26
CA TYR A 57 22.91 30.36 13.24
C TYR A 57 22.30 30.18 14.62
N LEU A 58 23.08 29.73 15.60
CA LEU A 58 22.60 29.60 16.98
C LEU A 58 22.22 30.97 17.58
N SER A 59 23.02 32.00 17.31
CA SER A 59 22.70 33.37 17.72
C SER A 59 21.42 33.90 17.07
N PHE A 60 21.20 33.57 15.79
CA PHE A 60 19.97 33.91 15.06
C PHE A 60 18.76 33.17 15.63
N LEU A 61 18.88 31.86 15.89
CA LEU A 61 17.85 31.01 16.48
C LEU A 61 17.42 31.52 17.85
N GLU A 62 18.35 31.95 18.70
CA GLU A 62 18.03 32.50 20.02
C GLU A 62 17.25 33.82 19.93
N ARG A 63 17.59 34.68 18.97
CA ARG A 63 16.87 35.95 18.73
C ARG A 63 15.50 35.75 18.09
N ASN A 64 15.28 34.63 17.41
CA ASN A 64 14.07 34.34 16.62
C ASN A 64 13.38 33.05 17.06
N MET A 65 13.51 32.66 18.32
CA MET A 65 13.15 31.32 18.83
C MET A 65 11.74 30.89 18.45
N GLU A 66 10.74 31.76 18.57
CA GLU A 66 9.34 31.42 18.28
C GLU A 66 9.10 31.07 16.80
N LYS A 67 9.71 31.81 15.87
CA LYS A 67 9.54 31.58 14.43
C LYS A 67 10.47 30.51 13.89
N GLU A 68 11.74 30.55 14.26
CA GLU A 68 12.75 29.66 13.69
C GLU A 68 12.65 28.23 14.26
N SER A 69 12.11 28.05 15.46
CA SER A 69 11.84 26.71 15.99
C SER A 69 10.78 25.94 15.19
N GLY A 70 9.74 26.60 14.67
CA GLY A 70 8.77 25.98 13.76
C GLY A 70 9.40 25.54 12.45
N VAL A 71 10.31 26.37 11.90
CA VAL A 71 11.08 26.05 10.70
C VAL A 71 12.02 24.86 10.93
N LEU A 72 12.65 24.78 12.10
CA LEU A 72 13.49 23.63 12.49
C LEU A 72 12.69 22.34 12.61
N VAL A 73 11.46 22.39 13.15
CA VAL A 73 10.58 21.23 13.18
C VAL A 73 10.31 20.75 11.76
N SER A 74 9.85 21.63 10.86
CA SER A 74 9.61 21.31 9.44
C SER A 74 10.83 20.72 8.73
N LEU A 75 12.00 21.33 8.95
CA LEU A 75 13.26 20.88 8.36
C LEU A 75 13.65 19.49 8.85
N LEU A 76 13.32 19.10 10.08
CA LEU A 76 13.85 17.90 10.72
C LEU A 76 12.83 16.78 10.89
N THR A 77 11.56 17.03 10.55
CA THR A 77 10.54 16.00 10.34
C THR A 77 10.66 15.41 8.92
N THR A 78 10.49 14.10 8.77
CA THR A 78 10.56 13.43 7.45
C THR A 78 9.14 13.20 6.94
N HIS A 79 8.78 13.86 5.84
CA HIS A 79 7.42 13.81 5.27
C HIS A 79 7.35 12.79 4.11
N HIS A 80 7.19 11.51 4.43
CA HIS A 80 6.82 10.50 3.42
C HIS A 80 5.33 10.16 3.53
N THR A 81 4.54 10.74 2.64
CA THR A 81 3.09 10.48 2.53
C THR A 81 2.68 10.48 1.06
N PHE A 82 1.71 9.64 0.70
CA PHE A 82 1.17 9.52 -0.66
C PHE A 82 -0.32 9.17 -0.58
N PHE A 83 -1.05 9.44 -1.67
CA PHE A 83 -2.49 9.19 -1.71
C PHE A 83 -2.80 7.70 -1.57
N PHE A 84 -3.84 7.39 -0.81
CA PHE A 84 -4.34 6.03 -0.58
C PHE A 84 -3.29 5.07 0.02
N ARG A 85 -2.35 5.61 0.79
CA ARG A 85 -1.39 4.83 1.58
C ARG A 85 -2.12 3.84 2.49
N GLU A 86 -1.59 2.61 2.55
CA GLU A 86 -2.13 1.50 3.34
C GLU A 86 -3.62 1.24 3.02
N PHE A 87 -3.89 0.85 1.78
CA PHE A 87 -5.24 0.73 1.21
C PHE A 87 -6.18 -0.19 2.01
N ASN A 88 -5.65 -1.18 2.74
CA ASN A 88 -6.41 -2.08 3.62
C ASN A 88 -7.27 -1.32 4.66
N HIS A 89 -6.81 -0.15 5.12
CA HIS A 89 -7.59 0.69 6.03
C HIS A 89 -8.85 1.26 5.35
N PHE A 90 -8.81 1.56 4.05
CA PHE A 90 -9.96 2.02 3.28
C PHE A 90 -10.95 0.89 3.01
N GLU A 91 -10.47 -0.34 2.77
CA GLU A 91 -11.34 -1.51 2.65
C GLU A 91 -12.06 -1.82 3.98
N TYR A 92 -11.37 -1.70 5.12
CA TYR A 92 -12.03 -1.84 6.41
C TYR A 92 -13.09 -0.76 6.64
N LEU A 93 -12.78 0.50 6.32
CA LEU A 93 -13.75 1.59 6.38
C LEU A 93 -14.97 1.30 5.52
N LYS A 94 -14.78 0.81 4.28
CA LYS A 94 -15.87 0.50 3.35
C LYS A 94 -16.81 -0.54 3.92
N THR A 95 -16.28 -1.64 4.46
CA THR A 95 -17.06 -2.72 5.07
C THR A 95 -17.87 -2.23 6.29
N ASN A 96 -17.31 -1.30 7.06
CA ASN A 96 -17.94 -0.79 8.28
C ASN A 96 -18.71 0.53 8.10
N LEU A 97 -18.71 1.12 6.90
CA LEU A 97 -19.26 2.46 6.67
C LEU A 97 -20.76 2.54 6.99
N ALA A 98 -21.52 1.50 6.67
CA ALA A 98 -22.94 1.44 7.01
C ALA A 98 -23.19 1.47 8.52
N GLN A 99 -22.36 0.79 9.31
CA GLN A 99 -22.43 0.81 10.77
C GLN A 99 -22.06 2.20 11.31
N ILE A 100 -21.01 2.82 10.78
CA ILE A 100 -20.59 4.18 11.17
C ILE A 100 -21.73 5.18 10.91
N VAL A 101 -22.39 5.09 9.76
CA VAL A 101 -23.57 5.90 9.42
C VAL A 101 -24.69 5.66 10.43
N ALA A 102 -25.01 4.40 10.75
CA ALA A 102 -26.05 4.05 11.71
C ALA A 102 -25.75 4.63 13.12
N ASP A 103 -24.50 4.55 13.57
CA ASP A 103 -24.07 5.08 14.85
C ASP A 103 -24.19 6.61 14.93
N VAL A 104 -23.78 7.32 13.88
CA VAL A 104 -23.92 8.77 13.77
C VAL A 104 -25.40 9.16 13.81
N ARG A 105 -26.27 8.41 13.10
CA ARG A 105 -27.72 8.61 13.14
C ARG A 105 -28.33 8.32 14.51
N ALA A 106 -27.87 7.29 15.20
CA ALA A 106 -28.33 6.95 16.54
C ALA A 106 -28.03 8.07 17.57
N ARG A 107 -26.98 8.88 17.32
CA ARG A 107 -26.69 10.10 18.08
C ARG A 107 -27.53 11.32 17.68
N GLY A 108 -28.40 11.20 16.68
CA GLY A 108 -29.15 12.33 16.11
C GLY A 108 -28.30 13.26 15.25
N GLU A 109 -27.10 12.83 14.85
CA GLU A 109 -26.17 13.60 14.02
C GLU A 109 -26.33 13.23 12.53
N ASN A 110 -25.79 14.08 11.66
CA ASN A 110 -25.84 13.89 10.20
C ASN A 110 -24.48 14.14 9.52
N THR A 111 -23.40 14.17 10.29
CA THR A 111 -22.06 14.46 9.79
C THR A 111 -21.07 13.51 10.46
N ILE A 112 -20.41 12.67 9.67
CA ILE A 112 -19.29 11.84 10.11
C ILE A 112 -18.07 12.75 10.33
N LYS A 113 -17.51 12.77 11.53
CA LYS A 113 -16.34 13.56 11.89
C LYS A 113 -15.11 12.67 11.93
N VAL A 114 -14.12 13.01 11.11
CA VAL A 114 -12.85 12.28 10.99
C VAL A 114 -11.69 13.17 11.38
N TRP A 115 -10.73 12.64 12.12
CA TRP A 115 -9.47 13.33 12.40
C TRP A 115 -8.30 12.56 11.78
N SER A 116 -7.59 13.18 10.83
CA SER A 116 -6.27 12.76 10.37
C SER A 116 -5.19 13.50 11.17
N ALA A 117 -4.67 12.83 12.19
CA ALA A 117 -3.64 13.33 13.07
C ALA A 117 -2.25 12.95 12.50
N ALA A 118 -1.38 13.94 12.33
CA ALA A 118 -0.16 13.88 11.52
C ALA A 118 -0.43 13.75 10.01
N CYS A 119 -1.31 14.61 9.49
CA CYS A 119 -1.75 14.58 8.09
C CYS A 119 -0.68 14.94 7.06
N SER A 120 0.50 15.41 7.50
CA SER A 120 1.62 15.85 6.66
C SER A 120 1.14 16.84 5.59
N ARG A 121 1.43 16.60 4.31
CA ARG A 121 1.05 17.48 3.20
C ARG A 121 -0.40 17.27 2.73
N GLY A 122 -1.24 16.53 3.46
CA GLY A 122 -2.69 16.43 3.24
C GLY A 122 -3.17 15.26 2.37
N GLN A 123 -2.28 14.41 1.85
CA GLN A 123 -2.66 13.30 0.98
C GLN A 123 -3.64 12.33 1.65
N GLU A 124 -3.46 12.02 2.93
CA GLU A 124 -4.39 11.15 3.68
C GLU A 124 -5.79 11.77 3.79
N VAL A 125 -5.87 13.06 4.13
CA VAL A 125 -7.12 13.80 4.24
C VAL A 125 -7.88 13.80 2.93
N TYR A 126 -7.21 14.09 1.82
CA TYR A 126 -7.85 14.09 0.50
C TYR A 126 -8.21 12.69 0.02
N SER A 127 -7.46 11.65 0.37
CA SER A 127 -7.84 10.26 0.12
C SER A 127 -9.11 9.86 0.87
N LEU A 128 -9.23 10.24 2.14
CA LEU A 128 -10.45 10.01 2.92
C LEU A 128 -11.63 10.79 2.32
N ALA A 129 -11.44 12.05 1.92
CA ALA A 129 -12.49 12.85 1.31
C ALA A 129 -13.00 12.22 0.00
N MET A 130 -12.10 11.81 -0.90
CA MET A 130 -12.47 11.11 -2.14
C MET A 130 -13.15 9.76 -1.86
N PHE A 131 -12.72 9.04 -0.82
CA PHE A 131 -13.38 7.81 -0.37
C PHE A 131 -14.83 8.06 0.07
N PHE A 132 -15.07 9.07 0.92
CA PHE A 132 -16.42 9.40 1.38
C PHE A 132 -17.29 9.92 0.24
N ASP A 133 -16.79 10.79 -0.63
CA ASP A 133 -17.54 11.26 -1.81
C ASP A 133 -17.99 10.09 -2.71
N PHE A 134 -17.17 9.03 -2.82
CA PHE A 134 -17.48 7.87 -3.64
C PHE A 134 -18.46 6.88 -2.99
N TYR A 135 -18.37 6.63 -1.68
CA TYR A 135 -19.16 5.58 -1.01
C TYR A 135 -20.33 6.09 -0.17
N LEU A 136 -20.18 7.23 0.50
CA LEU A 136 -21.18 7.72 1.45
C LEU A 136 -22.56 7.96 0.80
N PRO A 137 -22.65 8.59 -0.39
CA PRO A 137 -23.95 8.80 -1.04
C PRO A 137 -24.69 7.51 -1.43
N LYS A 138 -23.97 6.40 -1.60
CA LYS A 138 -24.56 5.09 -1.93
C LYS A 138 -25.22 4.43 -0.72
N ILE A 139 -24.83 4.84 0.49
CA ILE A 139 -25.33 4.31 1.75
C ILE A 139 -26.41 5.23 2.33
N ASP A 140 -26.11 6.52 2.44
CA ASP A 140 -27.04 7.55 2.89
C ASP A 140 -26.74 8.88 2.16
N PRO A 141 -27.54 9.25 1.14
CA PRO A 141 -27.36 10.49 0.37
C PRO A 141 -27.42 11.78 1.20
N THR A 142 -28.00 11.73 2.40
CA THR A 142 -28.17 12.90 3.28
C THR A 142 -27.10 13.00 4.35
N MET A 143 -26.29 11.96 4.52
CA MET A 143 -25.17 11.96 5.45
C MET A 143 -24.02 12.79 4.89
N LYS A 144 -23.46 13.67 5.72
CA LYS A 144 -22.29 14.49 5.40
C LYS A 144 -21.05 13.91 6.07
N TYR A 145 -19.88 14.44 5.71
CA TYR A 145 -18.65 14.19 6.44
C TYR A 145 -17.85 15.48 6.60
N HIS A 146 -16.99 15.52 7.61
CA HIS A 146 -16.00 16.56 7.81
C HIS A 146 -14.69 15.92 8.27
N ILE A 147 -13.58 16.23 7.58
CA ILE A 147 -12.26 15.71 7.92
C ILE A 147 -11.39 16.84 8.45
N PHE A 148 -10.98 16.72 9.69
CA PHE A 148 -9.98 17.58 10.31
C PHE A 148 -8.59 16.97 10.11
N GLY A 149 -7.71 17.68 9.40
CA GLY A 149 -6.30 17.35 9.27
C GLY A 149 -5.45 18.18 10.23
N SER A 150 -4.55 17.56 10.95
CA SER A 150 -3.59 18.32 11.76
C SER A 150 -2.18 17.77 11.63
N ASP A 151 -1.20 18.66 11.60
CA ASP A 151 0.22 18.30 11.63
C ASP A 151 0.98 19.26 12.53
N ILE A 152 2.13 18.84 13.04
CA ILE A 152 2.98 19.74 13.81
C ILE A 152 3.73 20.72 12.92
N ASP A 153 4.00 20.36 11.66
CA ASP A 153 4.67 21.21 10.69
C ASP A 153 3.68 22.20 10.03
N PRO A 154 3.77 23.51 10.31
CA PRO A 154 2.90 24.50 9.71
C PRO A 154 3.07 24.64 8.19
N GLU A 155 4.24 24.34 7.62
CA GLU A 155 4.46 24.42 6.18
C GLU A 155 3.76 23.26 5.44
N SER A 156 3.85 22.05 5.97
CA SER A 156 3.07 20.91 5.48
C SER A 156 1.57 21.18 5.54
N VAL A 157 1.08 21.78 6.64
CA VAL A 157 -0.32 22.22 6.76
C VAL A 157 -0.68 23.25 5.69
N LYS A 158 0.15 24.27 5.42
CA LYS A 158 -0.12 25.24 4.34
C LYS A 158 -0.21 24.58 2.97
N VAL A 159 0.64 23.60 2.70
CA VAL A 159 0.58 22.83 1.44
C VAL A 159 -0.73 22.06 1.35
N ALA A 160 -1.13 21.41 2.45
CA ALA A 160 -2.39 20.68 2.54
C ALA A 160 -3.59 21.62 2.32
N GLU A 161 -3.63 22.78 2.98
CA GLU A 161 -4.67 23.81 2.82
C GLU A 161 -4.76 24.34 1.39
N ASN A 162 -3.62 24.56 0.72
CA ASN A 162 -3.60 25.00 -0.66
C ASN A 162 -4.10 23.92 -1.64
N GLY A 163 -3.90 22.64 -1.29
CA GLY A 163 -4.38 21.48 -2.04
C GLY A 163 -3.76 21.37 -3.44
N VAL A 164 -2.52 21.83 -3.63
CA VAL A 164 -1.81 21.77 -4.91
C VAL A 164 -0.71 20.70 -4.87
N TYR A 165 -0.80 19.75 -5.78
CA TYR A 165 0.12 18.61 -5.85
C TYR A 165 0.68 18.44 -7.26
N HIS A 166 1.81 17.75 -7.38
CA HIS A 166 2.31 17.38 -8.70
C HIS A 166 1.39 16.30 -9.28
N ARG A 167 1.07 16.39 -10.57
CA ARG A 167 0.14 15.47 -11.26
C ARG A 167 0.53 14.00 -11.09
N ARG A 168 1.83 13.71 -11.05
CA ARG A 168 2.37 12.36 -10.80
C ARG A 168 1.92 11.74 -9.47
N GLU A 169 1.66 12.56 -8.44
CA GLU A 169 1.20 12.09 -7.13
C GLU A 169 -0.27 11.67 -7.19
N ILE A 170 -1.06 12.31 -8.07
CA ILE A 170 -2.47 11.95 -8.28
C ILE A 170 -2.62 10.71 -9.15
N LYS A 171 -1.62 10.38 -9.98
CA LYS A 171 -1.65 9.15 -10.79
C LYS A 171 -1.72 7.87 -9.96
N SER A 172 -1.29 7.90 -8.70
CA SER A 172 -1.38 6.73 -7.81
C SER A 172 -2.75 6.58 -7.14
N VAL A 173 -3.67 7.52 -7.34
CA VAL A 173 -5.05 7.43 -6.83
C VAL A 173 -5.84 6.45 -7.70
N PRO A 174 -6.55 5.47 -7.11
CA PRO A 174 -7.40 4.58 -7.90
C PRO A 174 -8.51 5.36 -8.62
N MET A 175 -8.75 5.02 -9.89
CA MET A 175 -9.53 5.85 -10.84
C MET A 175 -10.97 6.13 -10.36
N ASN A 176 -11.59 5.17 -9.69
CA ASN A 176 -12.93 5.29 -9.14
C ASN A 176 -13.06 6.43 -8.10
N TYR A 177 -11.96 6.84 -7.46
CA TYR A 177 -11.93 7.93 -6.50
C TYR A 177 -11.48 9.28 -7.09
N LEU A 178 -10.95 9.31 -8.32
CA LEU A 178 -10.44 10.55 -8.91
C LEU A 178 -11.55 11.55 -9.22
N GLY A 179 -12.69 11.05 -9.71
CA GLY A 179 -13.90 11.82 -10.00
C GLY A 179 -13.65 13.17 -10.67
N GLU A 180 -14.49 14.15 -10.36
CA GLU A 180 -14.25 15.56 -10.73
C GLU A 180 -13.52 16.34 -9.63
N HIS A 181 -12.68 15.70 -8.82
CA HIS A 181 -12.12 16.32 -7.62
C HIS A 181 -10.90 17.21 -7.86
N TRP A 182 -10.27 17.12 -9.03
CA TRP A 182 -9.02 17.80 -9.33
C TRP A 182 -9.15 18.73 -10.54
N ALA A 183 -8.60 19.95 -10.42
CA ALA A 183 -8.45 20.89 -11.52
C ALA A 183 -7.00 20.86 -12.01
N ARG A 184 -6.81 20.68 -13.32
CA ARG A 184 -5.47 20.65 -13.92
C ARG A 184 -4.95 22.06 -14.18
N GLY A 185 -3.69 22.30 -13.82
CA GLY A 185 -2.99 23.54 -14.17
C GLY A 185 -2.81 23.70 -15.68
N LYS A 186 -2.59 24.94 -16.13
CA LYS A 186 -2.34 25.30 -17.53
C LYS A 186 -1.02 26.09 -17.63
N GLY A 187 -0.41 26.11 -18.81
CA GLY A 187 0.86 26.83 -19.03
C GLY A 187 1.97 26.31 -18.11
N ASP A 188 2.67 27.22 -17.44
CA ASP A 188 3.84 26.93 -16.60
C ASP A 188 3.56 26.01 -15.38
N ILE A 189 2.29 25.80 -15.04
CA ILE A 189 1.86 24.90 -13.96
C ILE A 189 1.13 23.65 -14.49
N SER A 190 1.32 23.28 -15.76
CA SER A 190 0.62 22.14 -16.39
C SER A 190 0.87 20.78 -15.73
N ASP A 191 1.98 20.66 -15.00
CA ASP A 191 2.37 19.48 -14.24
C ASP A 191 1.78 19.43 -12.83
N TYR A 192 0.98 20.44 -12.45
CA TYR A 192 0.32 20.50 -11.16
C TYR A 192 -1.19 20.37 -11.30
N VAL A 193 -1.80 19.91 -10.21
CA VAL A 193 -3.25 19.79 -10.04
C VAL A 193 -3.65 20.42 -8.72
N LYS A 194 -4.87 20.95 -8.67
CA LYS A 194 -5.44 21.58 -7.48
C LYS A 194 -6.73 20.89 -7.06
N ALA A 195 -6.88 20.61 -5.78
CA ALA A 195 -8.12 20.09 -5.21
C ALA A 195 -9.25 21.10 -5.45
N LYS A 196 -10.39 20.64 -5.99
CA LYS A 196 -11.58 21.47 -6.21
C LYS A 196 -12.35 21.68 -4.91
N LYS A 197 -13.24 22.67 -4.91
CA LYS A 197 -14.14 22.98 -3.79
C LYS A 197 -14.98 21.79 -3.33
N THR A 198 -15.27 20.84 -4.23
CA THR A 198 -15.98 19.60 -3.89
C THR A 198 -15.29 18.83 -2.77
N LEU A 199 -13.95 18.75 -2.78
CA LEU A 199 -13.18 18.19 -1.68
C LEU A 199 -12.90 19.21 -0.59
N THR A 200 -12.41 20.40 -0.96
CA THR A 200 -11.86 21.35 0.03
C THR A 200 -12.91 21.94 0.98
N SER A 201 -14.21 21.84 0.66
CA SER A 201 -15.28 22.35 1.53
C SER A 201 -15.61 21.42 2.69
N ASN A 202 -15.18 20.15 2.62
CA ASN A 202 -15.45 19.12 3.65
C ASN A 202 -14.20 18.82 4.50
N VAL A 203 -13.14 19.61 4.35
CA VAL A 203 -11.88 19.41 5.06
C VAL A 203 -11.43 20.71 5.71
N SER A 204 -10.71 20.58 6.82
CA SER A 204 -10.08 21.72 7.52
C SER A 204 -8.70 21.29 8.00
N PHE A 205 -7.77 22.23 8.06
CA PHE A 205 -6.43 21.94 8.55
C PHE A 205 -6.04 22.88 9.69
N ARG A 206 -5.19 22.40 10.60
CA ARG A 206 -4.62 23.24 11.66
C ARG A 206 -3.29 22.69 12.14
N PRO A 207 -2.27 23.56 12.38
CA PRO A 207 -1.06 23.15 13.08
C PRO A 207 -1.38 22.72 14.51
N LEU A 208 -1.01 21.49 14.88
CA LEU A 208 -1.32 20.89 16.18
C LEU A 208 -0.21 19.91 16.58
N ASN A 209 0.13 19.91 17.87
CA ASN A 209 1.10 18.96 18.41
C ASN A 209 0.36 17.83 19.13
N LEU A 210 0.70 16.58 18.80
CA LEU A 210 0.13 15.39 19.44
C LEU A 210 0.40 15.33 20.95
N LEU A 211 1.42 16.01 21.46
CA LEU A 211 1.71 16.03 22.90
C LEU A 211 0.84 17.03 23.70
N ASP A 212 0.19 17.99 23.05
CA ASP A 212 -0.55 19.06 23.75
C ASP A 212 -1.96 19.34 23.19
N PHE A 213 -2.41 18.57 22.20
CA PHE A 213 -3.65 18.86 21.48
C PHE A 213 -4.88 18.97 22.37
N LYS A 214 -4.95 18.21 23.48
CA LYS A 214 -6.08 18.26 24.42
C LYS A 214 -6.34 19.65 24.99
N THR A 215 -5.32 20.51 25.04
CA THR A 215 -5.45 21.90 25.52
C THR A 215 -5.95 22.86 24.44
N LYS A 216 -5.79 22.49 23.16
CA LYS A 216 -6.10 23.30 21.98
C LYS A 216 -7.38 22.85 21.25
N MET A 217 -7.85 21.64 21.55
CA MET A 217 -9.08 21.04 21.03
C MET A 217 -10.17 21.15 22.10
N ARG A 218 -11.39 21.56 21.72
CA ARG A 218 -12.49 21.79 22.66
C ARG A 218 -13.62 20.79 22.44
N GLY A 219 -13.75 19.79 23.32
CA GLY A 219 -14.97 18.98 23.51
C GLY A 219 -15.53 18.21 22.29
N GLU A 220 -14.92 18.33 21.12
CA GLU A 220 -15.31 17.62 19.91
C GLU A 220 -15.03 16.13 20.06
N LYS A 221 -15.92 15.31 19.50
CA LYS A 221 -15.68 13.88 19.36
C LYS A 221 -15.66 13.50 17.88
N PHE A 222 -14.83 12.51 17.57
CA PHE A 222 -14.63 11.99 16.23
C PHE A 222 -15.14 10.57 16.15
N ASP A 223 -15.77 10.24 15.02
CA ASP A 223 -16.21 8.90 14.67
C ASP A 223 -15.04 8.04 14.22
N ILE A 224 -14.04 8.69 13.61
CA ILE A 224 -12.83 8.03 13.11
C ILE A 224 -11.61 8.90 13.41
N ILE A 225 -10.54 8.30 13.93
CA ILE A 225 -9.23 8.94 14.09
C ILE A 225 -8.19 8.12 13.34
N PHE A 226 -7.47 8.75 12.42
CA PHE A 226 -6.25 8.25 11.79
C PHE A 226 -5.04 8.91 12.45
N CYS A 227 -4.07 8.12 12.86
CA CYS A 227 -2.79 8.58 13.38
C CYS A 227 -1.70 7.60 12.93
N ARG A 228 -1.35 7.66 11.64
CA ARG A 228 -0.53 6.64 10.98
C ARG A 228 0.89 7.12 10.70
N ASN A 229 1.85 6.21 10.88
CA ASN A 229 3.27 6.39 10.56
C ASN A 229 3.92 7.59 11.27
N VAL A 230 3.45 7.89 12.48
CA VAL A 230 3.95 8.96 13.35
C VAL A 230 4.39 8.45 14.72
N PHE A 231 3.84 7.35 15.23
CA PHE A 231 4.21 6.78 16.53
C PHE A 231 5.65 6.27 16.57
N ILE A 232 6.24 5.97 15.41
CA ILE A 232 7.66 5.66 15.26
C ILE A 232 8.62 6.76 15.80
N TYR A 233 8.13 7.98 16.03
CA TYR A 233 8.91 9.10 16.57
C TYR A 233 8.74 9.31 18.08
N PHE A 234 7.87 8.55 18.75
CA PHE A 234 7.52 8.74 20.16
C PHE A 234 7.99 7.58 21.02
N ARG A 235 8.24 7.86 22.31
CA ARG A 235 8.52 6.83 23.31
C ARG A 235 7.22 6.14 23.75
N PRO A 236 7.27 4.89 24.25
CA PRO A 236 6.09 4.14 24.70
C PRO A 236 5.18 4.91 25.67
N GLU A 237 5.75 5.67 26.61
CA GLU A 237 4.99 6.45 27.58
C GLU A 237 4.25 7.61 26.91
N GLN A 238 4.88 8.25 25.93
CA GLN A 238 4.26 9.33 25.16
C GLN A 238 3.14 8.78 24.26
N ILE A 239 3.34 7.63 23.64
CA ILE A 239 2.28 6.96 22.86
C ILE A 239 1.11 6.63 23.78
N LYS A 240 1.36 6.14 25.00
CA LYS A 240 0.32 5.87 26.00
C LYS A 240 -0.47 7.13 26.34
N ASP A 241 0.21 8.24 26.61
CA ASP A 241 -0.43 9.53 26.94
C ASP A 241 -1.27 10.06 25.76
N ILE A 242 -0.71 10.03 24.55
CA ILE A 242 -1.39 10.44 23.32
C ILE A 242 -2.65 9.59 23.09
N MET A 243 -2.54 8.27 23.23
CA MET A 243 -3.68 7.36 23.05
C MET A 243 -4.75 7.57 24.12
N ASN A 244 -4.37 7.76 25.37
CA ASN A 244 -5.32 8.09 26.43
C ASN A 244 -6.05 9.39 26.11
N ASP A 245 -5.36 10.43 25.65
CA ASP A 245 -6.01 11.66 25.20
C ASP A 245 -6.94 11.39 24.01
N PHE A 246 -6.52 10.65 22.97
CA PHE A 246 -7.38 10.29 21.83
C PHE A 246 -8.67 9.60 22.26
N LEU A 247 -8.61 8.69 23.23
CA LEU A 247 -9.80 7.99 23.74
C LEU A 247 -10.87 8.93 24.30
N HIS A 248 -10.48 10.09 24.87
CA HIS A 248 -11.43 11.11 25.33
C HIS A 248 -12.15 11.80 24.16
N PHE A 249 -11.47 11.96 23.02
CA PHE A 249 -12.00 12.54 21.78
C PHE A 249 -12.70 11.51 20.87
N MET A 250 -12.77 10.24 21.28
CA MET A 250 -13.50 9.19 20.58
C MET A 250 -14.88 8.93 21.21
N HIS A 251 -15.87 8.61 20.38
CA HIS A 251 -17.07 7.92 20.85
C HIS A 251 -16.74 6.46 21.18
N LYS A 252 -17.62 5.79 21.93
CA LYS A 252 -17.43 4.38 22.29
C LYS A 252 -17.46 3.45 21.07
N THR A 253 -18.13 3.84 19.99
CA THR A 253 -18.19 3.09 18.73
C THR A 253 -17.19 3.58 17.67
N SER A 254 -16.32 4.54 18.01
CA SER A 254 -15.36 5.10 17.05
C SER A 254 -14.23 4.13 16.73
N PHE A 255 -13.67 4.28 15.53
CA PHE A 255 -12.49 3.55 15.08
C PHE A 255 -11.23 4.42 15.16
N PHE A 256 -10.12 3.81 15.56
CA PHE A 256 -8.78 4.38 15.55
C PHE A 256 -7.88 3.56 14.63
N PHE A 257 -7.12 4.23 13.78
CA PHE A 257 -6.21 3.61 12.79
C PHE A 257 -4.78 4.09 13.04
N SER A 258 -3.86 3.16 13.34
CA SER A 258 -2.40 3.42 13.34
C SER A 258 -1.75 2.91 12.05
N GLY A 259 -0.47 3.19 11.84
CA GLY A 259 0.28 2.63 10.72
C GLY A 259 0.44 1.11 10.88
N ILE A 260 0.55 0.37 9.77
CA ILE A 260 0.71 -1.10 9.81
C ILE A 260 1.94 -1.54 10.64
N SER A 261 2.99 -0.73 10.66
CA SER A 261 4.22 -0.97 11.44
C SER A 261 4.14 -0.52 12.89
N GLU A 262 3.01 0.04 13.34
CA GLU A 262 2.86 0.72 14.62
C GLU A 262 1.95 -0.08 15.54
N SER A 263 2.56 -0.99 16.29
CA SER A 263 1.86 -1.80 17.29
C SER A 263 1.62 -1.02 18.58
N LEU A 264 0.37 -0.99 19.02
CA LEU A 264 -0.03 -0.53 20.36
C LEU A 264 -0.05 -1.67 21.39
N GLY A 265 0.35 -2.88 20.99
CA GLY A 265 0.43 -4.03 21.88
C GLY A 265 1.44 -3.83 22.99
N GLY A 266 1.11 -4.26 24.21
CA GLY A 266 1.96 -4.11 25.39
C GLY A 266 1.85 -2.76 26.11
N LEU A 267 1.11 -1.80 25.54
CA LEU A 267 0.70 -0.59 26.25
C LEU A 267 -0.61 -0.89 27.01
N ASP A 268 -0.62 -0.55 28.29
CA ASP A 268 -1.81 -0.65 29.14
C ASP A 268 -2.83 0.45 28.77
N LEU A 269 -3.63 0.16 27.74
CA LEU A 269 -4.60 1.04 27.09
C LEU A 269 -5.99 0.39 27.08
N GLU A 270 -7.05 1.19 27.24
CA GLU A 270 -8.44 0.73 27.20
C GLU A 270 -8.98 0.57 25.76
N ILE A 271 -8.28 -0.23 24.95
CA ILE A 271 -8.61 -0.47 23.54
C ILE A 271 -8.80 -1.95 23.23
N THR A 272 -9.49 -2.23 22.12
CA THR A 272 -9.61 -3.56 21.53
C THR A 272 -9.14 -3.50 20.08
N ASN A 273 -8.25 -4.39 19.68
CA ASN A 273 -7.84 -4.52 18.28
C ASN A 273 -8.93 -5.28 17.51
N VAL A 274 -9.37 -4.69 16.39
CA VAL A 274 -10.48 -5.21 15.55
C VAL A 274 -10.04 -5.45 14.10
N GLY A 275 -8.74 -5.31 13.83
CA GLY A 275 -8.13 -5.47 12.51
C GLY A 275 -6.66 -5.06 12.51
N PRO A 276 -5.94 -5.26 11.38
CA PRO A 276 -4.52 -4.91 11.26
C PRO A 276 -4.31 -3.42 11.51
N SER A 277 -3.73 -3.06 12.67
CA SER A 277 -3.57 -1.67 13.13
C SER A 277 -4.88 -0.86 13.26
N ILE A 278 -6.00 -1.53 13.57
CA ILE A 278 -7.31 -0.90 13.78
C ILE A 278 -7.82 -1.23 15.18
N TYR A 279 -8.30 -0.21 15.89
CA TYR A 279 -8.67 -0.30 17.30
C TYR A 279 -9.98 0.43 17.61
N THR A 280 -10.69 -0.02 18.64
CA THR A 280 -11.86 0.66 19.22
C THR A 280 -11.70 0.80 20.73
N HIS A 281 -12.60 1.56 21.39
CA HIS A 281 -12.72 1.49 22.85
C HIS A 281 -12.95 0.04 23.31
N LYS A 282 -12.40 -0.31 24.47
CA LYS A 282 -12.68 -1.61 25.11
C LYS A 282 -14.18 -1.72 25.42
N VAL A 283 -14.81 -2.76 24.89
CA VAL A 283 -16.22 -3.06 25.17
C VAL A 283 -16.29 -3.89 26.46
N GLU A 284 -16.92 -3.36 27.50
CA GLU A 284 -17.30 -4.18 28.65
C GLU A 284 -18.40 -5.14 28.21
N LYS A 285 -18.17 -6.45 28.35
CA LYS A 285 -19.26 -7.42 28.23
C LYS A 285 -20.25 -7.15 29.36
N VAL A 286 -21.40 -6.56 29.04
CA VAL A 286 -22.54 -6.55 29.94
C VAL A 286 -22.98 -8.00 30.12
N VAL A 287 -22.57 -8.61 31.23
CA VAL A 287 -23.15 -9.87 31.69
C VAL A 287 -24.48 -9.51 32.30
N GLU A 288 -25.57 -9.62 31.53
CA GLU A 288 -26.90 -9.60 32.13
C GLU A 288 -27.02 -10.79 33.09
N PRO A 289 -27.58 -10.60 34.30
CA PRO A 289 -27.66 -11.66 35.29
C PRO A 289 -28.65 -12.73 34.80
N VAL A 290 -28.14 -13.95 34.63
CA VAL A 290 -28.95 -15.13 34.36
C VAL A 290 -29.84 -15.38 35.57
N VAL A 291 -31.11 -15.02 35.47
CA VAL A 291 -32.17 -15.50 36.37
C VAL A 291 -32.43 -16.95 35.99
N THR A 292 -32.01 -17.87 36.85
CA THR A 292 -32.38 -19.27 36.77
C THR A 292 -33.82 -19.43 37.26
N ASP A 293 -34.72 -19.90 36.39
CA ASP A 293 -35.75 -20.84 36.86
C ASP A 293 -36.25 -21.77 35.75
N SER A 294 -35.91 -23.05 35.96
CA SER A 294 -36.67 -24.29 35.77
C SER A 294 -37.83 -24.39 34.76
N ALA A 295 -37.73 -25.50 34.00
CA ALA A 295 -38.78 -26.37 33.44
C ALA A 295 -39.11 -26.27 31.94
N ALA A 296 -38.59 -27.25 31.19
CA ALA A 296 -38.96 -27.68 29.84
C ALA A 296 -40.39 -28.33 29.83
N PRO A 297 -41.05 -28.66 28.69
CA PRO A 297 -40.44 -29.27 27.50
C PRO A 297 -40.97 -28.92 26.08
N ALA A 298 -40.04 -29.09 25.13
CA ALA A 298 -40.12 -29.66 23.77
C ALA A 298 -41.10 -29.11 22.70
N SER A 299 -40.51 -28.57 21.63
CA SER A 299 -40.78 -29.05 20.26
C SER A 299 -39.63 -28.72 19.31
N ILE A 300 -39.55 -29.51 18.23
CA ILE A 300 -38.36 -29.87 17.44
C ILE A 300 -38.18 -28.92 16.25
N THR A 301 -36.94 -28.55 15.91
CA THR A 301 -36.48 -28.21 14.53
C THR A 301 -34.93 -28.22 14.47
N PRO A 302 -34.32 -28.40 13.27
CA PRO A 302 -33.17 -29.27 13.07
C PRO A 302 -31.82 -28.61 13.40
N ALA A 303 -30.90 -29.45 13.85
CA ALA A 303 -29.54 -29.11 14.23
C ALA A 303 -28.76 -28.34 13.13
N ALA A 304 -28.36 -27.12 13.47
CA ALA A 304 -27.21 -26.48 12.86
C ALA A 304 -25.93 -27.17 13.38
N ARG A 305 -25.01 -27.49 12.46
CA ARG A 305 -23.69 -28.05 12.76
C ARG A 305 -22.96 -27.21 13.81
N PRO A 306 -22.23 -27.83 14.76
CA PRO A 306 -21.33 -27.08 15.64
C PRO A 306 -20.25 -26.38 14.81
N ALA A 307 -20.06 -25.09 15.07
CA ALA A 307 -18.97 -24.30 14.50
C ALA A 307 -17.62 -24.96 14.86
N ALA A 308 -16.77 -25.11 13.84
CA ALA A 308 -15.43 -25.67 13.99
C ALA A 308 -14.55 -24.79 14.91
N PRO A 309 -13.52 -25.36 15.56
CA PRO A 309 -12.61 -24.59 16.41
C PRO A 309 -11.85 -23.56 15.57
N VAL A 310 -11.78 -22.33 16.07
CA VAL A 310 -10.92 -21.26 15.53
C VAL A 310 -9.46 -21.76 15.54
N ALA A 311 -8.84 -21.82 14.36
CA ALA A 311 -7.45 -22.23 14.22
C ALA A 311 -6.52 -21.23 14.94
N LYS A 312 -5.55 -21.74 15.71
CA LYS A 312 -4.49 -20.92 16.33
C LYS A 312 -3.69 -20.21 15.23
N LEU A 313 -3.47 -18.91 15.39
CA LEU A 313 -2.56 -18.11 14.56
C LEU A 313 -1.14 -18.69 14.59
N PRO A 314 -0.39 -18.69 13.46
CA PRO A 314 0.99 -19.16 13.45
C PRO A 314 1.88 -18.25 14.31
N GLU A 315 2.60 -18.85 15.26
CA GLU A 315 3.54 -18.14 16.13
C GLU A 315 4.90 -17.95 15.42
N MET A 316 5.48 -16.76 15.58
CA MET A 316 6.83 -16.44 15.07
C MET A 316 7.86 -17.34 15.76
N PRO A 317 8.84 -17.91 15.03
CA PRO A 317 9.94 -18.61 15.68
C PRO A 317 10.73 -17.64 16.55
N ALA A 318 11.19 -18.12 17.71
CA ALA A 318 12.00 -17.32 18.63
C ALA A 318 13.29 -16.80 17.99
N VAL A 319 13.83 -17.53 17.01
CA VAL A 319 15.04 -17.18 16.25
C VAL A 319 14.80 -17.48 14.76
N LEU A 320 15.03 -16.48 13.90
CA LEU A 320 14.94 -16.60 12.43
C LEU A 320 16.30 -16.94 11.81
N LYS A 321 16.36 -18.01 11.02
CA LYS A 321 17.58 -18.41 10.30
C LYS A 321 17.75 -17.60 9.01
N VAL A 322 18.79 -16.78 8.94
CA VAL A 322 19.08 -15.89 7.82
C VAL A 322 20.27 -16.41 7.02
N LEU A 323 20.11 -16.48 5.70
CA LEU A 323 21.23 -16.62 4.76
C LEU A 323 21.58 -15.23 4.19
N CYS A 324 22.85 -14.83 4.25
CA CYS A 324 23.29 -13.55 3.66
C CYS A 324 24.07 -13.74 2.37
N VAL A 325 23.64 -13.10 1.30
CA VAL A 325 24.23 -13.26 -0.03
C VAL A 325 24.66 -11.91 -0.58
N ASP A 326 25.97 -11.70 -0.69
CA ASP A 326 26.59 -10.48 -1.23
C ASP A 326 28.04 -10.81 -1.66
N ASP A 327 28.48 -10.30 -2.80
CA ASP A 327 29.84 -10.55 -3.31
C ASP A 327 30.92 -9.80 -2.50
N SER A 328 30.52 -8.73 -1.80
CA SER A 328 31.38 -7.95 -0.92
C SER A 328 31.52 -8.60 0.45
N SER A 329 32.73 -9.06 0.74
CA SER A 329 33.08 -9.60 2.06
C SER A 329 32.88 -8.58 3.20
N SER A 330 32.97 -7.28 2.90
CA SER A 330 32.72 -6.21 3.85
C SER A 330 31.24 -6.10 4.22
N ILE A 331 30.33 -6.23 3.24
CA ILE A 331 28.88 -6.21 3.46
C ILE A 331 28.43 -7.46 4.20
N LEU A 332 28.94 -8.64 3.84
CA LEU A 332 28.68 -9.88 4.58
C LEU A 332 29.09 -9.78 6.07
N THR A 333 30.23 -9.13 6.35
CA THR A 333 30.68 -8.88 7.73
C THR A 333 29.73 -7.92 8.46
N LEU A 334 29.22 -6.92 7.75
CA LEU A 334 28.27 -5.96 8.29
C LEU A 334 26.91 -6.59 8.61
N LEU A 335 26.38 -7.41 7.70
CA LEU A 335 25.14 -8.17 7.89
C LEU A 335 25.27 -9.14 9.07
N LYS A 336 26.40 -9.86 9.17
CA LYS A 336 26.69 -10.70 10.35
C LYS A 336 26.66 -9.91 11.66
N LYS A 337 27.22 -8.70 11.67
CA LYS A 337 27.22 -7.83 12.86
C LYS A 337 25.82 -7.31 13.19
N ILE A 338 25.03 -6.96 12.17
CA ILE A 338 23.63 -6.52 12.32
C ILE A 338 22.80 -7.64 12.95
N PHE A 339 22.82 -8.83 12.37
CA PHE A 339 22.01 -9.94 12.87
C PHE A 339 22.56 -10.51 14.19
N GLY A 340 23.87 -10.55 14.39
CA GLY A 340 24.47 -10.99 15.64
C GLY A 340 24.26 -10.05 16.84
N SER A 341 23.64 -8.88 16.64
CA SER A 341 23.26 -7.95 17.71
C SER A 341 21.83 -8.15 18.22
N ASP A 342 21.08 -9.10 17.66
CA ASP A 342 19.68 -9.38 17.95
C ASP A 342 19.48 -10.89 18.15
N ASP A 343 19.07 -11.29 19.36
CA ASP A 343 18.86 -12.71 19.72
C ASP A 343 17.74 -13.37 18.89
N GLY A 344 16.95 -12.59 18.15
CA GLY A 344 15.90 -13.08 17.25
C GLY A 344 16.38 -13.51 15.87
N PHE A 345 17.69 -13.46 15.56
CA PHE A 345 18.24 -13.89 14.27
C PHE A 345 19.48 -14.77 14.42
N GLU A 346 19.60 -15.78 13.55
CA GLU A 346 20.78 -16.63 13.42
C GLU A 346 21.27 -16.60 11.98
N VAL A 347 22.50 -16.15 11.74
CA VAL A 347 23.10 -16.22 10.40
C VAL A 347 23.63 -17.63 10.15
N VAL A 348 22.85 -18.43 9.43
CA VAL A 348 23.16 -19.86 9.18
C VAL A 348 24.16 -20.08 8.05
N GLY A 349 24.42 -19.06 7.24
CA GLY A 349 25.38 -19.13 6.15
C GLY A 349 25.63 -17.79 5.49
N VAL A 350 26.70 -17.74 4.68
CA VAL A 350 26.95 -16.65 3.73
C VAL A 350 27.34 -17.20 2.36
N ALA A 351 26.97 -16.49 1.31
CA ALA A 351 27.32 -16.82 -0.07
C ALA A 351 27.77 -15.55 -0.81
N LYS A 352 28.65 -15.71 -1.79
CA LYS A 352 29.24 -14.60 -2.58
C LYS A 352 28.65 -14.44 -3.97
N ASN A 353 27.82 -15.38 -4.41
CA ASN A 353 27.15 -15.36 -5.70
C ASN A 353 25.86 -16.20 -5.66
N GLY A 354 25.04 -16.12 -6.72
CA GLY A 354 23.79 -16.87 -6.81
C GLY A 354 23.95 -18.41 -6.84
N LEU A 355 25.08 -18.93 -7.32
CA LEU A 355 25.34 -20.38 -7.34
C LEU A 355 25.55 -20.92 -5.92
N GLU A 356 26.45 -20.29 -5.16
CA GLU A 356 26.68 -20.61 -3.74
C GLU A 356 25.39 -20.41 -2.92
N ALA A 357 24.61 -19.35 -3.22
CA ALA A 357 23.36 -19.10 -2.53
C ALA A 357 22.36 -20.26 -2.69
N HIS A 358 22.28 -20.86 -3.88
CA HIS A 358 21.40 -22.00 -4.13
C HIS A 358 21.81 -23.22 -3.30
N GLU A 359 23.09 -23.56 -3.31
CA GLU A 359 23.64 -24.66 -2.51
C GLU A 359 23.42 -24.45 -1.00
N MET A 360 23.60 -23.21 -0.53
CA MET A 360 23.45 -22.84 0.87
C MET A 360 21.99 -22.89 1.33
N VAL A 361 21.02 -22.50 0.47
CA VAL A 361 19.59 -22.65 0.76
C VAL A 361 19.22 -24.13 0.92
N GLU A 362 19.69 -25.01 0.03
CA GLU A 362 19.39 -26.44 0.13
C GLU A 362 20.03 -27.09 1.37
N LYS A 363 21.28 -26.73 1.67
CA LYS A 363 22.04 -27.30 2.79
C LYS A 363 21.55 -26.82 4.16
N HIS A 364 21.35 -25.52 4.33
CA HIS A 364 21.10 -24.92 5.65
C HIS A 364 19.61 -24.64 5.91
N LYS A 365 18.75 -24.74 4.88
CA LYS A 365 17.30 -24.49 4.95
C LYS A 365 16.97 -23.22 5.77
N PRO A 366 17.47 -22.05 5.33
CA PRO A 366 17.21 -20.80 6.03
C PRO A 366 15.72 -20.46 6.02
N ASP A 367 15.28 -19.72 7.02
CA ASP A 367 13.92 -19.20 7.13
C ASP A 367 13.70 -18.00 6.21
N ILE A 368 14.77 -17.24 5.92
CA ILE A 368 14.77 -16.06 5.06
C ILE A 368 16.16 -15.80 4.44
N VAL A 369 16.20 -15.15 3.28
CA VAL A 369 17.44 -14.85 2.54
C VAL A 369 17.55 -13.34 2.30
N THR A 370 18.74 -12.79 2.51
CA THR A 370 19.13 -11.47 1.98
C THR A 370 19.97 -11.67 0.72
N LEU A 371 19.66 -10.91 -0.33
CA LEU A 371 20.25 -11.13 -1.65
C LEU A 371 20.66 -9.83 -2.33
N ASP A 372 21.93 -9.73 -2.69
CA ASP A 372 22.41 -8.64 -3.52
C ASP A 372 21.94 -8.76 -4.97
N ILE A 373 21.74 -7.62 -5.63
CA ILE A 373 21.42 -7.56 -7.06
C ILE A 373 22.65 -7.90 -7.89
N HIS A 374 23.81 -7.29 -7.63
CA HIS A 374 24.96 -7.33 -8.53
C HIS A 374 26.07 -8.22 -7.99
N MET A 375 26.10 -9.48 -8.42
CA MET A 375 27.09 -10.46 -8.00
C MET A 375 27.73 -11.17 -9.21
N PRO A 376 28.98 -11.64 -9.10
CA PRO A 376 29.64 -12.40 -10.17
C PRO A 376 28.97 -13.77 -10.38
N GLU A 377 29.19 -14.37 -11.56
CA GLU A 377 28.68 -15.69 -11.99
C GLU A 377 27.16 -15.80 -12.15
N MET A 378 26.40 -15.43 -11.12
CA MET A 378 24.95 -15.36 -11.12
C MET A 378 24.49 -14.20 -10.24
N ASP A 379 23.90 -13.19 -10.88
CA ASP A 379 23.31 -12.03 -10.22
C ASP A 379 22.00 -12.39 -9.48
N GLY A 380 21.55 -11.52 -8.57
CA GLY A 380 20.40 -11.79 -7.71
C GLY A 380 19.07 -11.90 -8.48
N VAL A 381 18.92 -11.17 -9.58
CA VAL A 381 17.71 -11.24 -10.43
C VAL A 381 17.66 -12.60 -11.13
N THR A 382 18.78 -13.01 -11.72
CA THR A 382 18.93 -14.31 -12.39
C THR A 382 18.76 -15.46 -11.40
N TYR A 383 19.27 -15.34 -10.17
CA TYR A 383 19.05 -16.30 -9.09
C TYR A 383 17.55 -16.50 -8.80
N LEU A 384 16.82 -15.40 -8.57
CA LEU A 384 15.39 -15.46 -8.28
C LEU A 384 14.62 -16.10 -9.45
N GLN A 385 14.90 -15.68 -10.68
CA GLN A 385 14.24 -16.23 -11.87
C GLN A 385 14.43 -17.74 -12.04
N LYS A 386 15.59 -18.28 -11.64
CA LYS A 386 15.89 -19.71 -11.77
C LYS A 386 15.44 -20.55 -10.57
N HIS A 387 15.58 -20.01 -9.36
CA HIS A 387 15.50 -20.82 -8.14
C HIS A 387 14.31 -20.45 -7.22
N TYR A 388 13.72 -19.26 -7.38
CA TYR A 388 12.57 -18.86 -6.57
C TYR A 388 11.28 -19.54 -7.06
N LYS A 389 10.72 -20.41 -6.22
CA LYS A 389 9.49 -21.18 -6.49
C LYS A 389 8.73 -21.46 -5.19
N LYS A 390 7.52 -21.99 -5.28
CA LYS A 390 6.71 -22.35 -4.10
C LYS A 390 7.52 -23.25 -3.15
N GLY A 391 7.66 -22.82 -1.89
CA GLY A 391 8.48 -23.49 -0.88
C GLY A 391 9.90 -22.90 -0.70
N HIS A 392 10.35 -22.01 -1.58
CA HIS A 392 11.58 -21.24 -1.37
C HIS A 392 11.40 -20.27 -0.18
N PRO A 393 12.44 -20.03 0.64
CA PRO A 393 12.40 -18.99 1.67
C PRO A 393 12.11 -17.60 1.06
N PRO A 394 11.45 -16.69 1.77
CA PRO A 394 11.29 -15.32 1.31
C PRO A 394 12.67 -14.67 1.11
N VAL A 395 12.75 -13.77 0.14
CA VAL A 395 14.02 -13.12 -0.25
C VAL A 395 13.84 -11.61 -0.18
N VAL A 396 14.71 -10.94 0.56
CA VAL A 396 14.77 -9.48 0.62
C VAL A 396 16.02 -9.00 -0.11
N MET A 397 15.83 -8.15 -1.11
CA MET A 397 16.93 -7.62 -1.92
C MET A 397 17.68 -6.54 -1.16
N ILE A 398 19.01 -6.56 -1.24
CA ILE A 398 19.87 -5.53 -0.66
C ILE A 398 20.81 -4.99 -1.73
N SER A 399 20.63 -3.77 -2.23
CA SER A 399 21.52 -3.21 -3.26
C SER A 399 21.90 -1.74 -3.07
N SER A 400 22.84 -1.25 -3.88
CA SER A 400 23.25 0.15 -3.88
C SER A 400 22.14 1.09 -4.40
N ALA A 401 22.11 2.35 -3.95
CA ALA A 401 21.14 3.34 -4.41
C ALA A 401 21.43 3.93 -5.81
N SER A 402 21.66 3.09 -6.82
CA SER A 402 21.85 3.53 -8.21
C SER A 402 20.54 3.48 -9.03
N ARG A 403 20.53 4.13 -10.20
CA ARG A 403 19.37 4.07 -11.12
C ARG A 403 19.24 2.70 -11.79
N ASP A 404 20.36 2.06 -12.12
CA ASP A 404 20.38 0.72 -12.71
C ASP A 404 19.88 -0.34 -11.70
N ASP A 405 20.19 -0.12 -10.42
CA ASP A 405 19.66 -0.91 -9.30
C ASP A 405 18.13 -0.79 -9.17
N SER A 406 17.52 0.36 -9.50
CA SER A 406 16.07 0.52 -9.44
C SER A 406 15.33 -0.37 -10.44
N ASP A 407 15.84 -0.50 -11.67
CA ASP A 407 15.25 -1.36 -12.68
C ASP A 407 15.48 -2.84 -12.37
N ALA A 408 16.65 -3.17 -11.81
CA ALA A 408 16.97 -4.52 -11.37
C ALA A 408 16.17 -4.93 -10.13
N ALA A 409 15.95 -4.03 -9.17
CA ALA A 409 15.10 -4.25 -8.00
C ALA A 409 13.65 -4.53 -8.41
N MET A 410 13.12 -3.78 -9.39
CA MET A 410 11.78 -4.04 -9.95
C MET A 410 11.69 -5.41 -10.65
N LYS A 411 12.76 -5.85 -11.34
CA LYS A 411 12.83 -7.20 -11.91
C LYS A 411 12.92 -8.28 -10.84
N ALA A 412 13.64 -8.03 -9.74
CA ALA A 412 13.75 -8.95 -8.62
C ALA A 412 12.42 -9.14 -7.88
N LEU A 413 11.68 -8.05 -7.61
CA LEU A 413 10.33 -8.11 -7.03
C LEU A 413 9.38 -8.93 -7.92
N ARG A 414 9.40 -8.72 -9.24
CA ARG A 414 8.63 -9.53 -10.21
C ARG A 414 9.06 -11.00 -10.27
N ALA A 415 10.29 -11.31 -9.90
CA ALA A 415 10.84 -12.66 -9.83
C ALA A 415 10.56 -13.35 -8.48
N GLY A 416 9.91 -12.66 -7.53
CA GLY A 416 9.46 -13.22 -6.25
C GLY A 416 10.19 -12.68 -5.02
N ALA A 417 11.05 -11.66 -5.15
CA ALA A 417 11.54 -10.98 -3.95
C ALA A 417 10.39 -10.32 -3.18
N SER A 418 10.46 -10.41 -1.85
CA SER A 418 9.46 -9.88 -0.93
C SER A 418 9.56 -8.37 -0.76
N ASP A 419 10.79 -7.83 -0.76
CA ASP A 419 11.04 -6.39 -0.62
C ASP A 419 12.47 -6.05 -1.09
N PHE A 420 12.79 -4.76 -1.18
CA PHE A 420 14.10 -4.22 -1.51
C PHE A 420 14.56 -3.19 -0.46
N ILE A 421 15.86 -3.18 -0.18
CA ILE A 421 16.54 -2.33 0.79
C ILE A 421 17.87 -1.85 0.23
N GLU A 422 18.29 -0.65 0.65
CA GLU A 422 19.62 -0.16 0.34
C GLU A 422 20.70 -0.87 1.20
N LYS A 423 21.88 -1.13 0.62
CA LYS A 423 23.01 -1.76 1.33
C LYS A 423 23.41 -0.98 2.58
N PRO A 424 23.62 -1.66 3.72
CA PRO A 424 24.12 -1.01 4.91
C PRO A 424 25.57 -0.59 4.71
N ALA A 425 25.93 0.54 5.29
CA ALA A 425 27.26 1.11 5.37
C ALA A 425 27.63 1.35 6.83
N LEU A 426 28.93 1.48 7.12
CA LEU A 426 29.44 1.68 8.48
C LEU A 426 28.80 2.87 9.22
N ASN A 427 28.43 3.92 8.48
CA ASN A 427 27.82 5.14 9.02
C ASN A 427 26.30 5.02 9.28
N ASN A 428 25.62 3.99 8.77
CA ASN A 428 24.18 3.80 8.91
C ASN A 428 23.80 2.38 9.39
N ILE A 429 24.76 1.63 9.94
CA ILE A 429 24.61 0.21 10.34
C ILE A 429 23.43 -0.04 11.29
N MET A 430 23.15 0.86 12.23
CA MET A 430 22.05 0.69 13.19
C MET A 430 20.69 0.96 12.53
N GLU A 431 20.56 2.06 11.78
CA GLU A 431 19.30 2.43 11.12
C GLU A 431 18.94 1.44 10.02
N ARG A 432 19.91 1.14 9.13
CA ARG A 432 19.73 0.12 8.09
C ARG A 432 19.63 -1.28 8.66
N GLY A 433 20.31 -1.54 9.77
CA GLY A 433 20.19 -2.81 10.48
C GLY A 433 18.77 -3.07 10.99
N GLU A 434 18.14 -2.09 11.63
CA GLU A 434 16.74 -2.21 12.07
C GLU A 434 15.76 -2.28 10.89
N GLU A 435 15.99 -1.51 9.82
CA GLU A 435 15.19 -1.58 8.59
C GLU A 435 15.26 -2.98 7.96
N ILE A 436 16.47 -3.53 7.83
CA ILE A 436 16.71 -4.90 7.32
C ILE A 436 16.01 -5.92 8.21
N LYS A 437 16.23 -5.90 9.53
CA LYS A 437 15.60 -6.84 10.46
C LYS A 437 14.07 -6.77 10.43
N THR A 438 13.51 -5.56 10.36
CA THR A 438 12.05 -5.35 10.31
C THR A 438 11.47 -5.92 9.02
N LYS A 439 12.04 -5.57 7.87
CA LYS A 439 11.57 -6.08 6.57
C LYS A 439 11.76 -7.59 6.44
N LEU A 440 12.77 -8.17 7.07
CA LEU A 440 12.93 -9.63 7.13
C LEU A 440 11.82 -10.28 7.96
N LYS A 441 11.50 -9.74 9.15
CA LYS A 441 10.38 -10.23 9.97
C LYS A 441 9.05 -10.12 9.24
N VAL A 442 8.79 -8.98 8.57
CA VAL A 442 7.59 -8.76 7.76
C VAL A 442 7.52 -9.75 6.59
N ALA A 443 8.58 -9.90 5.80
CA ALA A 443 8.62 -10.84 4.68
C ALA A 443 8.42 -12.31 5.11
N TYR A 444 8.91 -12.69 6.29
CA TYR A 444 8.66 -14.01 6.87
C TYR A 444 7.20 -14.17 7.32
N MET A 445 6.63 -13.17 7.98
CA MET A 445 5.23 -13.16 8.41
C MET A 445 4.27 -13.19 7.23
N ASP A 446 4.51 -12.39 6.19
CA ASP A 446 3.69 -12.35 4.97
C ASP A 446 3.62 -13.74 4.32
N ARG A 447 4.74 -14.47 4.26
CA ARG A 447 4.77 -15.86 3.79
C ARG A 447 3.96 -16.81 4.68
N MET A 448 4.02 -16.64 6.01
CA MET A 448 3.22 -17.44 6.94
C MET A 448 1.72 -17.17 6.76
N PHE A 449 1.35 -15.92 6.52
CA PHE A 449 -0.02 -15.52 6.19
C PHE A 449 -0.44 -16.01 4.80
N GLU A 450 0.41 -16.00 3.78
CA GLU A 450 0.10 -16.65 2.49
C GLU A 450 -0.19 -18.15 2.64
N THR A 451 0.47 -18.85 3.57
CA THR A 451 0.17 -20.28 3.81
C THR A 451 -1.03 -20.54 4.71
N SER A 452 -1.45 -19.58 5.55
CA SER A 452 -2.52 -19.76 6.55
C SER A 452 -3.81 -18.99 6.22
N HIS A 453 -3.71 -17.75 5.72
CA HIS A 453 -4.83 -16.90 5.30
C HIS A 453 -5.38 -17.18 3.91
N VAL A 454 -4.61 -17.72 2.96
CA VAL A 454 -5.14 -18.08 1.62
C VAL A 454 -6.27 -19.12 1.71
N SER A 455 -6.34 -19.91 2.79
CA SER A 455 -7.40 -20.91 2.93
C SER A 455 -8.73 -20.39 3.50
N SER A 456 -8.72 -19.25 4.20
CA SER A 456 -9.87 -18.72 4.95
C SER A 456 -10.30 -17.32 4.53
N ILE A 457 -9.38 -16.43 4.15
CA ILE A 457 -9.69 -15.07 3.70
C ILE A 457 -10.18 -15.05 2.26
N ASP A 458 -9.56 -15.80 1.33
CA ASP A 458 -10.06 -15.86 -0.06
C ASP A 458 -11.51 -16.37 -0.14
N LYS A 459 -11.93 -17.23 0.79
CA LYS A 459 -13.31 -17.73 0.89
C LYS A 459 -14.32 -16.67 1.36
N GLU A 460 -13.89 -15.67 2.12
CA GLU A 460 -14.75 -14.59 2.61
C GLU A 460 -14.75 -13.36 1.68
N PHE A 461 -13.69 -13.18 0.87
CA PHE A 461 -13.56 -12.08 -0.10
C PHE A 461 -14.05 -12.42 -1.52
N GLU A 462 -14.35 -13.69 -1.83
CA GLU A 462 -15.14 -14.07 -3.01
C GLU A 462 -16.61 -13.60 -2.85
N GLN A 463 -16.89 -12.30 -3.03
CA GLN A 463 -18.17 -11.97 -3.65
C GLN A 463 -18.11 -12.53 -5.07
N LYS A 464 -18.63 -13.75 -5.26
CA LYS A 464 -18.73 -14.40 -6.56
C LYS A 464 -19.69 -13.60 -7.43
N ILE A 465 -19.16 -12.59 -8.12
CA ILE A 465 -19.87 -11.88 -9.17
C ILE A 465 -20.17 -12.93 -10.24
N THR A 466 -21.45 -13.30 -10.34
CA THR A 466 -21.93 -14.27 -11.31
C THR A 466 -22.35 -13.50 -12.54
N ILE A 467 -21.87 -13.92 -13.71
CA ILE A 467 -22.22 -13.30 -14.99
C ILE A 467 -23.59 -13.85 -15.41
N ASP A 468 -24.62 -13.00 -15.34
CA ASP A 468 -25.95 -13.37 -15.80
C ASP A 468 -25.98 -13.56 -17.32
N LYS A 469 -26.59 -14.66 -17.77
CA LYS A 469 -26.73 -15.01 -19.20
C LYS A 469 -25.40 -14.94 -19.96
N ALA A 470 -24.33 -15.51 -19.39
CA ALA A 470 -22.99 -15.49 -19.96
C ALA A 470 -22.92 -15.86 -21.46
N LYS A 471 -23.74 -16.81 -21.93
CA LYS A 471 -23.86 -17.21 -23.34
C LYS A 471 -24.33 -16.08 -24.30
N ASP A 472 -25.05 -15.10 -23.79
CA ASP A 472 -25.60 -13.98 -24.57
C ASP A 472 -24.61 -12.79 -24.63
N LYS A 473 -23.48 -12.88 -23.92
CA LYS A 473 -22.42 -11.88 -23.85
C LYS A 473 -21.16 -12.38 -24.55
N PHE A 474 -20.19 -11.49 -24.75
CA PHE A 474 -18.92 -11.84 -25.39
C PHE A 474 -17.73 -11.16 -24.71
N ARG A 475 -16.56 -11.81 -24.74
CA ARG A 475 -15.31 -11.23 -24.24
C ARG A 475 -14.22 -11.36 -25.30
N ALA A 476 -13.59 -10.25 -25.63
CA ALA A 476 -12.37 -10.22 -26.41
C ALA A 476 -11.21 -9.80 -25.50
N ILE A 477 -10.10 -10.52 -25.57
CA ILE A 477 -8.86 -10.18 -24.88
C ILE A 477 -7.82 -9.93 -25.96
N TYR A 478 -7.17 -8.79 -25.90
CA TYR A 478 -5.99 -8.49 -26.70
C TYR A 478 -4.77 -8.56 -25.79
N CYS A 479 -3.77 -9.35 -26.17
CA CYS A 479 -2.55 -9.50 -25.38
C CYS A 479 -1.34 -9.85 -26.25
N SER A 480 -0.16 -9.45 -25.80
CA SER A 480 1.09 -9.98 -26.35
C SER A 480 1.46 -11.30 -25.67
N ILE A 481 2.38 -12.07 -26.29
CA ILE A 481 2.94 -13.28 -25.69
C ILE A 481 3.58 -12.97 -24.32
N SER A 482 4.13 -11.76 -24.14
CA SER A 482 4.77 -11.36 -22.88
C SER A 482 3.79 -11.08 -21.73
N ASP A 483 2.49 -10.98 -22.00
CA ASP A 483 1.44 -10.70 -21.00
C ASP A 483 0.83 -11.96 -20.38
N GLN A 484 1.37 -13.14 -20.69
CA GLN A 484 0.84 -14.43 -20.30
C GLN A 484 0.56 -14.57 -18.80
N LYS A 485 1.48 -14.12 -17.92
CA LYS A 485 1.27 -14.18 -16.46
C LYS A 485 0.05 -13.36 -16.01
N LYS A 486 -0.22 -12.23 -16.66
CA LYS A 486 -1.35 -11.35 -16.32
C LYS A 486 -2.67 -12.00 -16.74
N VAL A 487 -2.69 -12.60 -17.93
CA VAL A 487 -3.82 -13.39 -18.41
C VAL A 487 -4.11 -14.54 -17.46
N GLU A 488 -3.09 -15.29 -17.03
CA GLU A 488 -3.26 -16.39 -16.07
C GLU A 488 -3.87 -15.91 -14.75
N THR A 489 -3.40 -14.78 -14.21
CA THR A 489 -3.97 -14.17 -12.99
C THR A 489 -5.42 -13.77 -13.22
N PHE A 490 -5.71 -13.09 -14.33
CA PHE A 490 -7.07 -12.68 -14.69
C PHE A 490 -8.04 -13.88 -14.69
N PHE A 491 -7.69 -14.98 -15.36
CA PHE A 491 -8.55 -16.16 -15.43
C PHE A 491 -8.65 -16.95 -14.11
N LYS A 492 -7.65 -16.87 -13.22
CA LYS A 492 -7.73 -17.48 -11.88
C LYS A 492 -8.74 -16.78 -10.97
N GLU A 493 -8.96 -15.49 -11.20
CA GLU A 493 -9.91 -14.66 -10.48
C GLU A 493 -11.33 -14.72 -11.08
N LEU A 494 -11.50 -15.41 -12.22
CA LEU A 494 -12.83 -15.65 -12.80
C LEU A 494 -13.48 -16.87 -12.15
N HIS A 495 -14.77 -16.75 -11.88
CA HIS A 495 -15.56 -17.78 -11.22
C HIS A 495 -16.89 -17.99 -11.95
N GLY A 496 -17.49 -19.17 -11.79
CA GLY A 496 -18.80 -19.48 -12.39
C GLY A 496 -18.78 -19.56 -13.93
N GLU A 497 -19.96 -19.45 -14.53
CA GLU A 497 -20.12 -19.46 -16.00
C GLU A 497 -19.58 -18.16 -16.60
N GLN A 498 -18.70 -18.28 -17.59
CA GLN A 498 -18.05 -17.17 -18.28
C GLN A 498 -18.51 -17.10 -19.73
N PRO A 499 -18.58 -15.89 -20.31
CA PRO A 499 -18.95 -15.74 -21.71
C PRO A 499 -17.89 -16.39 -22.60
N PRO A 500 -18.26 -16.77 -23.84
CA PRO A 500 -17.27 -17.16 -24.83
C PRO A 500 -16.20 -16.07 -24.96
N THR A 501 -14.94 -16.48 -24.87
CA THR A 501 -13.81 -15.56 -24.81
C THR A 501 -12.86 -15.81 -25.98
N VAL A 502 -12.56 -14.78 -26.78
CA VAL A 502 -11.51 -14.87 -27.81
C VAL A 502 -10.30 -14.07 -27.35
N MET A 503 -9.14 -14.73 -27.30
CA MET A 503 -7.85 -14.13 -27.03
C MET A 503 -7.11 -13.91 -28.36
N PHE A 504 -6.91 -12.65 -28.71
CA PHE A 504 -6.17 -12.24 -29.87
C PHE A 504 -4.71 -11.94 -29.53
N PHE A 505 -3.81 -12.55 -30.29
CA PHE A 505 -2.37 -12.30 -30.22
C PHE A 505 -1.90 -11.61 -31.50
N GLU A 506 -0.98 -10.66 -31.35
CA GLU A 506 -0.30 -10.02 -32.47
C GLU A 506 1.08 -10.67 -32.66
N GLY A 507 1.29 -11.48 -33.71
CA GLY A 507 2.57 -12.20 -33.90
C GLY A 507 2.55 -13.32 -34.95
N GLN A 508 3.58 -14.19 -34.93
CA GLN A 508 3.69 -15.32 -35.86
C GLN A 508 2.79 -16.48 -35.40
N ASP A 509 1.88 -16.93 -36.27
CA ASP A 509 0.88 -18.00 -36.05
C ASP A 509 1.44 -19.27 -35.38
N ASN A 510 2.70 -19.59 -35.68
CA ASN A 510 3.38 -20.82 -35.25
C ASN A 510 3.56 -20.93 -33.72
N ILE A 511 3.28 -19.88 -32.95
CA ILE A 511 3.42 -19.85 -31.48
C ILE A 511 2.08 -20.15 -30.77
N LEU A 512 0.94 -20.01 -31.45
CA LEU A 512 -0.38 -20.19 -30.83
C LEU A 512 -0.61 -21.63 -30.37
N GLU A 513 -0.07 -22.62 -31.07
CA GLU A 513 -0.18 -24.04 -30.69
C GLU A 513 0.59 -24.34 -29.39
N ALA A 514 1.76 -23.72 -29.20
CA ALA A 514 2.50 -23.80 -27.94
C ALA A 514 1.75 -23.13 -26.78
N LEU A 515 1.17 -21.95 -27.03
CA LEU A 515 0.34 -21.22 -26.06
C LEU A 515 -0.92 -21.98 -25.68
N LYS A 516 -1.54 -22.69 -26.63
CA LYS A 516 -2.69 -23.57 -26.35
C LYS A 516 -2.31 -24.61 -25.32
N GLY A 517 -1.20 -25.33 -25.51
CA GLY A 517 -0.72 -26.35 -24.57
C GLY A 517 -0.50 -25.76 -23.17
N GLU A 518 0.09 -24.57 -23.11
CA GLU A 518 0.39 -23.90 -21.85
C GLU A 518 -0.88 -23.41 -21.13
N PHE A 519 -1.77 -22.69 -21.80
CA PHE A 519 -3.02 -22.21 -21.21
C PHE A 519 -3.96 -23.36 -20.84
N SER A 520 -4.02 -24.43 -21.64
CA SER A 520 -4.82 -25.62 -21.32
C SER A 520 -4.39 -26.27 -20.00
N SER A 521 -3.11 -26.15 -19.63
CA SER A 521 -2.58 -26.70 -18.38
C SER A 521 -2.79 -25.80 -17.16
N LYS A 522 -3.08 -24.51 -17.38
CA LYS A 522 -3.08 -23.47 -16.33
C LYS A 522 -4.44 -22.83 -16.09
N LEU A 523 -5.33 -22.84 -17.08
CA LEU A 523 -6.66 -22.28 -16.99
C LEU A 523 -7.68 -23.37 -16.61
N SER A 524 -8.67 -23.00 -15.82
CA SER A 524 -9.83 -23.86 -15.48
C SER A 524 -10.88 -23.94 -16.59
N TYR A 525 -10.66 -23.25 -17.71
CA TYR A 525 -11.57 -23.12 -18.85
C TYR A 525 -11.08 -23.92 -20.04
N LYS A 526 -12.00 -24.35 -20.93
CA LYS A 526 -11.63 -25.07 -22.16
C LYS A 526 -10.85 -24.12 -23.07
N VAL A 527 -9.67 -24.53 -23.55
CA VAL A 527 -8.84 -23.71 -24.45
C VAL A 527 -8.78 -24.36 -25.84
N GLU A 528 -9.15 -23.61 -26.87
CA GLU A 528 -9.15 -24.06 -28.26
C GLU A 528 -8.31 -23.14 -29.14
N LEU A 529 -7.67 -23.72 -30.16
CA LEU A 529 -7.01 -22.95 -31.20
C LEU A 529 -8.06 -22.64 -32.27
N MET A 530 -8.12 -21.40 -32.72
CA MET A 530 -9.02 -20.96 -33.76
C MET A 530 -8.21 -20.57 -35.01
N ASP A 531 -8.14 -21.48 -35.98
CA ASP A 531 -7.55 -21.21 -37.29
C ASP A 531 -8.59 -20.69 -38.30
N GLU A 532 -9.86 -21.09 -38.10
CA GLU A 532 -11.01 -20.67 -38.89
C GLU A 532 -12.20 -20.37 -37.96
N MET A 533 -13.20 -19.65 -38.45
CA MET A 533 -14.38 -19.28 -37.66
C MET A 533 -15.21 -20.52 -37.28
N PRO A 534 -15.47 -20.76 -35.97
CA PRO A 534 -16.27 -21.90 -35.52
C PRO A 534 -17.74 -21.75 -35.88
N SER A 535 -18.52 -22.83 -35.87
CA SER A 535 -19.97 -22.77 -36.12
C SER A 535 -20.73 -22.01 -35.03
N SER A 536 -20.28 -22.08 -33.78
CA SER A 536 -20.75 -21.29 -32.64
C SER A 536 -19.63 -21.06 -31.63
N PHE A 537 -19.78 -20.01 -30.81
CA PHE A 537 -18.92 -19.76 -29.66
C PHE A 537 -19.58 -20.29 -28.39
N ASP A 538 -18.87 -21.14 -27.65
CA ASP A 538 -19.39 -21.80 -26.46
C ASP A 538 -19.00 -21.07 -25.17
N ALA A 539 -19.91 -21.01 -24.20
CA ALA A 539 -19.61 -20.49 -22.87
C ALA A 539 -18.48 -21.31 -22.20
N ASN A 540 -17.74 -20.69 -21.28
CA ASN A 540 -16.57 -21.28 -20.61
C ASN A 540 -15.45 -21.77 -21.54
N THR A 541 -15.43 -21.29 -22.79
CA THR A 541 -14.40 -21.62 -23.77
C THR A 541 -13.58 -20.38 -24.13
N VAL A 542 -12.26 -20.57 -24.15
CA VAL A 542 -11.24 -19.58 -24.50
C VAL A 542 -10.65 -19.98 -25.85
N TYR A 543 -10.88 -19.18 -26.87
CA TYR A 543 -10.38 -19.39 -28.22
C TYR A 543 -9.12 -18.54 -28.42
N LEU A 544 -8.01 -19.16 -28.79
CA LEU A 544 -6.78 -18.46 -29.16
C LEU A 544 -6.79 -18.19 -30.65
N ALA A 545 -6.61 -16.93 -31.04
CA ALA A 545 -6.71 -16.48 -32.42
C ALA A 545 -5.58 -15.51 -32.78
N ASP A 546 -5.14 -15.56 -34.03
CA ASP A 546 -4.30 -14.51 -34.59
C ASP A 546 -5.13 -13.24 -34.86
N PHE A 547 -4.67 -12.11 -34.33
CA PHE A 547 -5.36 -10.83 -34.46
C PHE A 547 -5.53 -10.42 -35.93
N LYS A 548 -4.50 -10.59 -36.75
CA LYS A 548 -4.52 -10.12 -38.14
C LYS A 548 -5.47 -10.94 -39.00
N LYS A 549 -5.60 -12.24 -38.72
CA LYS A 549 -6.43 -13.16 -39.50
C LYS A 549 -7.90 -13.10 -39.15
N LEU A 550 -8.25 -13.13 -37.86
CA LEU A 550 -9.61 -13.47 -37.43
C LEU A 550 -10.34 -12.34 -36.72
N TYR A 551 -9.67 -11.24 -36.37
CA TYR A 551 -10.29 -10.17 -35.60
C TYR A 551 -11.52 -9.56 -36.29
N ASP A 552 -11.41 -9.21 -37.58
CA ASP A 552 -12.50 -8.54 -38.31
C ASP A 552 -13.73 -9.46 -38.44
N ASP A 553 -13.51 -10.75 -38.64
CA ASP A 553 -14.57 -11.76 -38.76
C ASP A 553 -15.30 -11.96 -37.43
N VAL A 554 -14.56 -12.05 -36.32
CA VAL A 554 -15.13 -12.16 -34.96
C VAL A 554 -15.90 -10.90 -34.61
N CYS A 555 -15.31 -9.72 -34.84
CA CYS A 555 -15.93 -8.43 -34.57
C CYS A 555 -17.26 -8.30 -35.34
N THR A 556 -17.25 -8.60 -36.64
CA THR A 556 -18.43 -8.51 -37.50
C THR A 556 -19.56 -9.44 -37.02
N ARG A 557 -19.19 -10.64 -36.57
CA ARG A 557 -20.16 -11.65 -36.12
C ARG A 557 -20.79 -11.33 -34.78
N GLU A 558 -20.01 -10.84 -33.82
CA GLU A 558 -20.45 -10.65 -32.44
C GLU A 558 -20.79 -9.17 -32.10
N LYS A 559 -20.76 -8.26 -33.08
CA LYS A 559 -21.10 -6.82 -32.94
C LYS A 559 -22.44 -6.49 -32.28
N SER A 560 -23.40 -7.43 -32.28
CA SER A 560 -24.72 -7.22 -31.66
C SER A 560 -24.77 -7.64 -30.19
N LYS A 561 -23.73 -8.29 -29.66
CA LYS A 561 -23.68 -8.73 -28.27
C LYS A 561 -22.98 -7.69 -27.38
N PRO A 562 -23.40 -7.54 -26.12
CA PRO A 562 -22.63 -6.82 -25.12
C PRO A 562 -21.24 -7.44 -25.00
N THR A 563 -20.22 -6.66 -25.36
CA THR A 563 -18.83 -7.14 -25.46
C THR A 563 -17.93 -6.38 -24.50
N SER A 564 -17.06 -7.11 -23.79
CA SER A 564 -15.93 -6.51 -23.08
C SER A 564 -14.66 -6.76 -23.86
N ILE A 565 -13.91 -5.70 -24.17
CA ILE A 565 -12.58 -5.79 -24.77
C ILE A 565 -11.55 -5.47 -23.69
N VAL A 566 -10.70 -6.44 -23.37
CA VAL A 566 -9.63 -6.29 -22.38
C VAL A 566 -8.30 -6.20 -23.11
N VAL A 567 -7.53 -5.13 -22.87
CA VAL A 567 -6.21 -4.94 -23.48
C VAL A 567 -5.12 -5.10 -22.42
N PHE A 568 -4.34 -6.18 -22.52
CA PHE A 568 -3.14 -6.37 -21.74
C PHE A 568 -1.92 -5.83 -22.48
N GLY A 569 -1.07 -5.11 -21.76
CA GLY A 569 0.16 -4.58 -22.34
C GLY A 569 -0.08 -3.55 -23.46
N LYS A 570 0.86 -3.42 -24.39
CA LYS A 570 0.81 -2.43 -25.46
C LYS A 570 0.17 -3.05 -26.72
N ALA A 571 -0.93 -2.46 -27.17
CA ALA A 571 -1.46 -2.72 -28.50
C ALA A 571 -0.75 -1.88 -29.58
N SER A 572 -0.60 -2.45 -30.78
CA SER A 572 -0.16 -1.68 -31.94
C SER A 572 -1.20 -0.63 -32.33
N THR A 573 -0.77 0.44 -33.02
CA THR A 573 -1.70 1.46 -33.55
C THR A 573 -2.75 0.83 -34.46
N HIS A 574 -2.36 -0.14 -35.28
CA HIS A 574 -3.28 -0.86 -36.16
C HIS A 574 -4.34 -1.66 -35.39
N ALA A 575 -3.93 -2.40 -34.35
CA ALA A 575 -4.87 -3.14 -33.52
C ALA A 575 -5.76 -2.19 -32.70
N GLY A 576 -5.16 -1.11 -32.21
CA GLY A 576 -5.85 -0.05 -31.48
C GLY A 576 -7.00 0.55 -32.28
N ASP A 577 -6.73 1.02 -33.49
CA ASP A 577 -7.73 1.62 -34.38
C ASP A 577 -8.90 0.66 -34.63
N LYS A 578 -8.62 -0.63 -34.90
CA LYS A 578 -9.66 -1.63 -35.12
C LYS A 578 -10.54 -1.86 -33.88
N MET A 579 -9.94 -1.92 -32.69
CA MET A 579 -10.67 -2.08 -31.43
C MET A 579 -11.65 -0.94 -31.13
N LEU A 580 -11.38 0.26 -31.60
CA LEU A 580 -12.27 1.41 -31.43
C LEU A 580 -13.54 1.35 -32.28
N HIS A 581 -13.58 0.49 -33.29
CA HIS A 581 -14.72 0.36 -34.21
C HIS A 581 -15.64 -0.83 -33.88
N TRP A 582 -15.45 -1.50 -32.75
CA TRP A 582 -16.34 -2.59 -32.33
C TRP A 582 -17.58 -2.01 -31.63
N ASP A 583 -18.70 -1.97 -32.36
CA ASP A 583 -19.98 -1.50 -31.83
C ASP A 583 -20.48 -2.36 -30.64
N ASN A 584 -21.07 -1.74 -29.63
CA ASN A 584 -21.53 -2.38 -28.38
C ASN A 584 -20.42 -3.05 -27.55
N ALA A 585 -19.16 -2.62 -27.72
CA ALA A 585 -18.05 -3.04 -26.91
C ALA A 585 -17.63 -1.97 -25.88
N HIS A 586 -17.24 -2.40 -24.68
CA HIS A 586 -16.60 -1.57 -23.67
C HIS A 586 -15.11 -1.91 -23.58
N LEU A 587 -14.26 -0.90 -23.71
CA LEU A 587 -12.80 -1.08 -23.78
C LEU A 587 -12.16 -0.84 -22.40
N LEU A 588 -11.52 -1.88 -21.87
CA LEU A 588 -10.80 -1.88 -20.59
C LEU A 588 -9.29 -1.99 -20.86
N VAL A 589 -8.51 -0.98 -20.46
CA VAL A 589 -7.06 -0.92 -20.75
C VAL A 589 -6.22 -0.93 -19.47
N GLU A 590 -5.15 -1.72 -19.46
CA GLU A 590 -4.20 -1.80 -18.34
C GLU A 590 -3.51 -0.45 -18.10
N ASP A 591 -3.36 -0.01 -16.85
CA ASP A 591 -2.56 1.17 -16.54
C ASP A 591 -1.08 0.91 -16.84
N LEU A 592 -0.69 1.25 -18.07
CA LEU A 592 0.66 1.03 -18.58
C LEU A 592 1.66 2.07 -18.06
N ASN A 593 1.26 3.11 -17.33
CA ASN A 593 2.15 4.19 -16.88
C ASN A 593 2.93 4.91 -18.02
N TYR A 594 2.44 4.86 -19.27
CA TYR A 594 3.02 5.55 -20.44
C TYR A 594 1.96 6.36 -21.21
N LYS A 595 2.38 7.31 -22.07
CA LYS A 595 1.48 8.02 -23.01
C LYS A 595 1.17 7.09 -24.19
N CYS A 596 -0.03 6.50 -24.24
CA CYS A 596 -0.49 5.64 -25.35
C CYS A 596 -1.76 6.23 -25.99
N GLU A 597 -1.87 6.19 -27.31
CA GLU A 597 -3.01 6.76 -28.07
C GLU A 597 -4.36 6.10 -27.75
N LEU A 598 -4.35 4.80 -27.41
CA LEU A 598 -5.56 4.08 -26.98
C LEU A 598 -6.22 4.65 -25.72
N THR A 599 -5.44 5.32 -24.85
CA THR A 599 -5.97 5.94 -23.64
C THR A 599 -6.86 7.15 -23.93
N GLU A 600 -6.79 7.72 -25.13
CA GLU A 600 -7.59 8.89 -25.51
C GLU A 600 -9.03 8.52 -25.89
N VAL A 601 -9.30 7.24 -26.17
CA VAL A 601 -10.61 6.73 -26.60
C VAL A 601 -11.15 5.61 -25.68
N ALA A 602 -10.31 5.08 -24.79
CA ALA A 602 -10.74 4.11 -23.78
C ALA A 602 -11.71 4.76 -22.75
N THR A 603 -12.76 4.03 -22.41
CA THR A 603 -13.75 4.45 -21.41
C THR A 603 -13.23 4.27 -19.98
N ASP A 604 -12.39 3.26 -19.72
CA ASP A 604 -11.77 3.00 -18.41
C ASP A 604 -10.31 2.52 -18.51
N VAL A 605 -9.44 3.11 -17.69
CA VAL A 605 -8.04 2.66 -17.48
C VAL A 605 -7.91 2.20 -16.03
N VAL A 606 -7.49 0.94 -15.82
CA VAL A 606 -7.51 0.32 -14.49
C VAL A 606 -6.19 -0.37 -14.11
N PRO A 607 -5.82 -0.42 -12.81
CA PRO A 607 -4.67 -1.19 -12.34
C PRO A 607 -4.85 -2.70 -12.59
N ALA A 608 -3.73 -3.41 -12.74
CA ALA A 608 -3.70 -4.87 -12.97
C ALA A 608 -4.60 -5.67 -12.01
N THR A 609 -4.65 -5.28 -10.73
CA THR A 609 -5.43 -5.96 -9.67
C THR A 609 -6.94 -5.66 -9.72
N SER A 610 -7.37 -4.71 -10.53
CA SER A 610 -8.78 -4.30 -10.65
C SER A 610 -9.48 -4.92 -11.86
N PHE A 611 -8.75 -5.63 -12.73
CA PHE A 611 -9.26 -6.15 -14.00
C PHE A 611 -10.34 -7.20 -13.85
N ALA A 612 -10.09 -8.26 -13.08
CA ALA A 612 -11.04 -9.36 -12.97
C ALA A 612 -12.34 -8.89 -12.33
N TYR A 613 -12.23 -8.04 -11.30
CA TYR A 613 -13.38 -7.47 -10.61
C TYR A 613 -14.22 -6.56 -11.52
N MET A 614 -13.61 -5.63 -12.25
CA MET A 614 -14.35 -4.70 -13.13
C MET A 614 -14.90 -5.38 -14.39
N SER A 615 -14.16 -6.30 -14.98
CA SER A 615 -14.65 -7.13 -16.10
C SER A 615 -15.86 -7.95 -15.67
N SER A 616 -15.81 -8.55 -14.48
CA SER A 616 -16.92 -9.34 -13.94
C SER A 616 -18.12 -8.48 -13.56
N ASP A 617 -17.93 -7.32 -12.93
CA ASP A 617 -19.03 -6.39 -12.60
C ASP A 617 -19.69 -5.84 -13.88
N PHE A 618 -18.90 -5.48 -14.88
CA PHE A 618 -19.43 -5.03 -16.17
C PHE A 618 -20.23 -6.12 -16.87
N LEU A 619 -19.65 -7.32 -16.99
CA LEU A 619 -20.33 -8.46 -17.60
C LEU A 619 -21.44 -9.02 -16.73
N SER A 620 -21.55 -8.67 -15.44
CA SER A 620 -22.69 -9.07 -14.62
C SER A 620 -23.96 -8.31 -15.00
N LYS A 621 -23.82 -7.03 -15.37
CA LYS A 621 -24.91 -6.15 -15.82
C LYS A 621 -25.28 -6.44 -17.28
#